data_AF-A0AAD9SJB8-F1
#
_entry.id   AF-A0AAD9SJB8-F1
#
_cell.length_a   1.000
_cell.length_b   1.000
_cell.length_c   1.000
_cell.angle_alpha   90.00
_cell.angle_beta   90.00
_cell.angle_gamma   90.00
#
_symmetry.space_group_name_H-M   'P 1'
#
loop_
_entity.id
_entity.type
_entity.pdbx_description
1 polymer ?
#
loop_
_entity_poly.entity_id
_entity_poly.type
_entity_poly.pdbx_seq_one_letter_code
_entity_poly.pdbx_strand_id
1 'polypeptide(L)'
;MSFPEATIVDLGVDDDPGVIVRQSQSDLRLLETGEFSDFTVICGDREWKAHKAIISKVPYFKAMVGGGFKETIQEKTTIKEFFEPFEIQWLMSYIYFPHFDLESVRLDTASQSYLETCVRLWHLGDYFQVDRMSKLAEDNLKAGCDHWRQCSGTVDTTKHGTSFIVDLESAIRQAWRQDLASGPLQAMLISLCFDFAPYVRRHESFGALFEEIPQFAVVFSQRALGSIISSLRLPKPSQIMDPGPIHDDILFATNIPRSFVNPVADEERRRLPSKEFEALCAHDLKLLETGEFSDFTVICGDQTWKAHKIILCRVDYFKKIITSGFKESQENQINIQSFEPFEINLLLQYIYHPSMTVFLVE
;
A
#
# COMPACT_ATOMS: atom_id res chain seq x y z
N MET A 1 -19.83 -33.93 -26.31
CA MET A 1 -19.35 -32.94 -27.30
C MET A 1 -18.42 -32.02 -26.55
N SER A 2 -17.17 -31.88 -26.98
CA SER A 2 -16.19 -30.98 -26.36
C SER A 2 -16.51 -29.55 -26.80
N PHE A 3 -16.70 -28.66 -25.83
CA PHE A 3 -16.88 -27.23 -26.09
C PHE A 3 -15.52 -26.56 -26.39
N PRO A 4 -15.47 -25.52 -27.23
CA PRO A 4 -14.22 -24.86 -27.62
C PRO A 4 -13.56 -24.16 -26.42
N GLU A 5 -12.23 -24.26 -26.34
CA GLU A 5 -11.42 -23.56 -25.33
C GLU A 5 -11.43 -22.05 -25.60
N ALA A 6 -11.88 -21.27 -24.62
CA ALA A 6 -11.74 -19.81 -24.65
C ALA A 6 -10.26 -19.44 -24.52
N THR A 7 -9.71 -18.78 -25.54
CA THR A 7 -8.33 -18.29 -25.50
C THR A 7 -8.33 -16.85 -25.01
N ILE A 8 -7.64 -16.58 -23.89
CA ILE A 8 -7.46 -15.24 -23.33
C ILE A 8 -6.43 -14.51 -24.20
N VAL A 9 -6.84 -13.40 -24.82
CA VAL A 9 -5.94 -12.52 -25.57
C VAL A 9 -6.06 -11.12 -24.99
N ASP A 10 -4.99 -10.63 -24.36
CA ASP A 10 -4.90 -9.28 -23.83
C ASP A 10 -4.70 -8.29 -24.99
N LEU A 11 -5.77 -7.58 -25.36
CA LEU A 11 -5.74 -6.48 -26.30
C LEU A 11 -6.04 -5.23 -25.48
N GLY A 12 -4.99 -4.50 -25.10
CA GLY A 12 -5.08 -3.33 -24.23
C GLY A 12 -6.09 -2.27 -24.72
N VAL A 13 -7.31 -2.34 -24.20
CA VAL A 13 -8.38 -1.35 -24.37
C VAL A 13 -8.46 -0.51 -23.10
N ASP A 14 -8.69 0.79 -23.28
CA ASP A 14 -8.78 1.78 -22.20
C ASP A 14 -9.80 1.36 -21.13
N ASP A 15 -9.31 1.00 -19.94
CA ASP A 15 -10.09 0.78 -18.72
C ASP A 15 -10.93 2.03 -18.39
N ASP A 16 -12.27 1.94 -18.26
CA ASP A 16 -13.08 3.06 -17.77
C ASP A 16 -12.81 3.31 -16.27
N PRO A 17 -12.10 4.40 -15.90
CA PRO A 17 -11.72 4.66 -14.52
C PRO A 17 -12.93 4.89 -13.60
N GLY A 18 -14.09 5.26 -14.14
CA GLY A 18 -15.31 5.48 -13.36
C GLY A 18 -15.88 4.21 -12.75
N VAL A 19 -15.73 3.06 -13.41
CA VAL A 19 -16.23 1.77 -12.91
C VAL A 19 -15.34 1.25 -11.79
N ILE A 20 -14.03 1.35 -11.95
CA ILE A 20 -13.01 0.88 -10.99
C ILE A 20 -13.12 1.62 -9.66
N VAL A 21 -13.21 2.96 -9.72
CA VAL A 21 -13.35 3.80 -8.53
C VAL A 21 -14.64 3.48 -7.78
N ARG A 22 -15.75 3.20 -8.49
CA ARG A 22 -17.03 2.84 -7.86
C ARG A 22 -16.98 1.48 -7.16
N GLN A 23 -16.35 0.47 -7.77
CA GLN A 23 -16.21 -0.85 -7.17
C GLN A 23 -15.31 -0.83 -5.94
N SER A 24 -14.16 -0.16 -6.02
CA SER A 24 -13.25 -0.05 -4.87
C SER A 24 -13.84 0.77 -3.71
N GLN A 25 -14.58 1.84 -3.99
CA GLN A 25 -15.37 2.55 -2.97
C GLN A 25 -16.46 1.66 -2.36
N SER A 26 -17.03 0.74 -3.15
CA SER A 26 -18.00 -0.22 -2.62
C SER A 26 -17.35 -1.24 -1.70
N ASP A 27 -16.12 -1.69 -1.99
CA ASP A 27 -15.36 -2.58 -1.13
C ASP A 27 -15.00 -1.91 0.20
N LEU A 28 -14.56 -0.63 0.21
CA LEU A 28 -14.32 0.09 1.47
C LEU A 28 -15.55 0.11 2.40
N ARG A 29 -16.75 0.32 1.83
CA ARG A 29 -18.00 0.26 2.61
C ARG A 29 -18.25 -1.12 3.21
N LEU A 30 -17.79 -2.20 2.58
CA LEU A 30 -17.90 -3.54 3.13
C LEU A 30 -16.99 -3.70 4.35
N LEU A 31 -15.79 -3.11 4.35
CA LEU A 31 -14.92 -3.09 5.54
C LEU A 31 -15.55 -2.28 6.69
N GLU A 32 -16.15 -1.13 6.38
CA GLU A 32 -16.79 -0.25 7.37
C GLU A 32 -18.04 -0.88 8.00
N THR A 33 -18.87 -1.53 7.19
CA THR A 33 -20.15 -2.10 7.67
C THR A 33 -20.01 -3.53 8.16
N GLY A 34 -19.02 -4.28 7.67
CA GLY A 34 -18.89 -5.72 7.89
C GLY A 34 -19.97 -6.56 7.18
N GLU A 35 -20.70 -5.99 6.22
CA GLU A 35 -21.73 -6.70 5.45
C GLU A 35 -21.11 -7.91 4.75
N PHE A 36 -21.63 -9.11 5.05
CA PHE A 36 -21.13 -10.42 4.58
C PHE A 36 -19.75 -10.85 5.11
N SER A 37 -19.24 -10.23 6.18
CA SER A 37 -17.98 -10.65 6.79
C SER A 37 -17.98 -12.11 7.26
N ASP A 38 -16.89 -12.81 6.97
CA ASP A 38 -16.64 -14.22 7.32
C ASP A 38 -15.31 -14.39 8.09
N PHE A 39 -14.69 -13.27 8.47
CA PHE A 39 -13.46 -13.22 9.23
C PHE A 39 -13.36 -11.95 10.08
N THR A 40 -12.59 -11.99 11.17
CA THR A 40 -12.31 -10.81 12.00
C THR A 40 -10.80 -10.64 12.22
N VAL A 41 -10.26 -9.47 11.89
CA VAL A 41 -8.88 -9.09 12.24
C VAL A 41 -8.93 -8.27 13.53
N ILE A 42 -8.06 -8.56 14.49
CA ILE A 42 -7.99 -7.87 15.78
C ILE A 42 -6.58 -7.31 15.98
N CYS A 43 -6.47 -6.05 16.39
CA CYS A 43 -5.22 -5.40 16.76
C CYS A 43 -5.48 -4.42 17.90
N GLY A 44 -4.82 -4.63 19.04
CA GLY A 44 -5.08 -3.87 20.26
C GLY A 44 -6.54 -4.00 20.70
N ASP A 45 -7.22 -2.87 20.84
CA ASP A 45 -8.63 -2.72 21.21
C ASP A 45 -9.59 -2.65 20.00
N ARG A 46 -9.05 -2.70 18.77
CA ARG A 46 -9.84 -2.60 17.54
C ARG A 46 -10.06 -3.96 16.89
N GLU A 47 -11.24 -4.10 16.29
CA GLU A 47 -11.63 -5.24 15.47
C GLU A 47 -12.12 -4.76 14.10
N TRP A 48 -11.75 -5.48 13.04
CA TRP A 48 -12.20 -5.25 11.67
C TRP A 48 -12.95 -6.49 11.17
N LYS A 49 -14.19 -6.28 10.71
CA LYS A 49 -14.98 -7.31 10.05
C LYS A 49 -14.53 -7.44 8.60
N ALA A 50 -13.85 -8.54 8.31
CA ALA A 50 -13.12 -8.77 7.08
C ALA A 50 -13.75 -9.87 6.23
N HIS A 51 -13.32 -9.94 4.96
CA HIS A 51 -13.75 -10.95 4.00
C HIS A 51 -12.56 -11.78 3.54
N LYS A 52 -12.58 -13.11 3.74
CA LYS A 52 -11.48 -14.01 3.32
C LYS A 52 -11.18 -13.88 1.84
N ALA A 53 -12.21 -13.77 1.01
CA ALA A 53 -12.08 -13.53 -0.43
C ALA A 53 -11.28 -12.24 -0.76
N ILE A 54 -11.44 -11.18 0.04
CA ILE A 54 -10.72 -9.92 -0.17
C ILE A 54 -9.32 -9.96 0.46
N ILE A 55 -9.19 -10.34 1.74
CA ILE A 55 -7.89 -10.31 2.43
C ILE A 55 -6.90 -11.34 1.88
N SER A 56 -7.38 -12.43 1.27
CA SER A 56 -6.53 -13.42 0.58
C SER A 56 -5.77 -12.88 -0.64
N LYS A 57 -6.03 -11.62 -1.04
CA LYS A 57 -5.20 -10.87 -2.00
C LYS A 57 -3.78 -10.63 -1.48
N VAL A 58 -3.62 -10.59 -0.16
CA VAL A 58 -2.33 -10.42 0.50
C VAL A 58 -1.75 -11.78 0.90
N PRO A 59 -0.48 -12.08 0.56
CA PRO A 59 0.12 -13.40 0.81
C PRO A 59 0.05 -13.85 2.27
N TYR A 60 0.32 -12.95 3.21
CA TYR A 60 0.23 -13.24 4.65
C TYR A 60 -1.16 -13.78 5.05
N PHE A 61 -2.22 -13.06 4.67
CA PHE A 61 -3.59 -13.48 4.98
C PHE A 61 -4.01 -14.70 4.18
N LYS A 62 -3.57 -14.83 2.93
CA LYS A 62 -3.83 -16.03 2.11
C LYS A 62 -3.29 -17.29 2.78
N ALA A 63 -2.04 -17.27 3.24
CA ALA A 63 -1.44 -18.39 3.95
C ALA A 63 -2.19 -18.71 5.25
N MET A 64 -2.64 -17.68 5.96
CA MET A 64 -3.41 -17.80 7.20
C MET A 64 -4.78 -18.45 6.99
N VAL A 65 -5.58 -17.94 6.03
CA VAL A 65 -6.95 -18.41 5.81
C VAL A 65 -7.03 -19.66 4.91
N GLY A 66 -5.99 -19.94 4.13
CA GLY A 66 -5.95 -21.01 3.13
C GLY A 66 -5.48 -22.40 3.61
N GLY A 67 -5.35 -22.64 4.92
CA GLY A 67 -5.07 -23.99 5.45
C GLY A 67 -3.68 -24.24 6.04
N GLY A 68 -2.82 -23.23 6.16
CA GLY A 68 -1.45 -23.39 6.70
C GLY A 68 -1.32 -23.29 8.22
N PHE A 69 -2.35 -22.83 8.94
CA PHE A 69 -2.24 -22.42 10.35
C PHE A 69 -3.46 -22.86 11.18
N LYS A 70 -3.36 -22.91 12.52
CA LYS A 70 -4.48 -23.26 13.43
C LYS A 70 -5.68 -22.32 13.30
N GLU A 71 -5.41 -21.14 12.74
CA GLU A 71 -6.31 -20.05 12.43
C GLU A 71 -7.23 -20.35 11.25
N THR A 72 -6.97 -21.38 10.42
CA THR A 72 -7.90 -21.80 9.35
C THR A 72 -9.25 -22.28 9.91
N ILE A 73 -9.26 -22.77 11.16
CA ILE A 73 -10.49 -23.16 11.88
C ILE A 73 -11.12 -21.94 12.61
N GLN A 74 -10.34 -20.88 12.84
CA GLN A 74 -10.81 -19.69 13.55
C GLN A 74 -11.36 -18.66 12.56
N GLU A 75 -12.52 -18.09 12.86
CA GLU A 75 -13.09 -16.97 12.10
C GLU A 75 -12.47 -15.62 12.49
N LYS A 76 -11.29 -15.65 13.14
CA LYS A 76 -10.57 -14.46 13.55
C LYS A 76 -9.08 -14.68 13.67
N THR A 77 -8.34 -13.60 13.57
CA THR A 77 -6.91 -13.54 13.90
C THR A 77 -6.64 -12.33 14.79
N THR A 78 -5.63 -12.45 15.64
CA THR A 78 -5.11 -11.31 16.38
C THR A 78 -3.70 -11.04 15.91
N ILE A 79 -3.50 -9.85 15.33
CA ILE A 79 -2.19 -9.31 15.05
C ILE A 79 -1.65 -8.84 16.40
N LYS A 80 -1.01 -9.78 17.10
CA LYS A 80 -0.32 -9.53 18.35
C LYS A 80 1.09 -9.15 17.96
N GLU A 81 1.53 -8.00 18.44
CA GLU A 81 2.90 -7.49 18.39
C GLU A 81 3.18 -6.47 17.26
N PHE A 82 3.97 -5.46 17.65
CA PHE A 82 4.69 -4.47 16.85
C PHE A 82 3.89 -3.40 16.09
N PHE A 83 2.62 -3.64 15.77
CA PHE A 83 1.78 -2.67 15.05
C PHE A 83 0.70 -2.05 15.93
N GLU A 84 0.49 -0.74 15.75
CA GLU A 84 -0.58 0.00 16.37
C GLU A 84 -1.90 -0.17 15.59
N PRO A 85 -3.07 -0.02 16.25
CA PRO A 85 -4.36 -0.19 15.58
C PRO A 85 -4.58 0.72 14.37
N PHE A 86 -3.97 1.92 14.33
CA PHE A 86 -4.04 2.80 13.16
C PHE A 86 -3.19 2.29 11.98
N GLU A 87 -2.07 1.62 12.23
CA GLU A 87 -1.24 1.00 11.17
C GLU A 87 -2.00 -0.16 10.51
N ILE A 88 -2.72 -0.96 11.31
CA ILE A 88 -3.58 -2.02 10.76
C ILE A 88 -4.79 -1.45 10.03
N GLN A 89 -5.34 -0.31 10.46
CA GLN A 89 -6.36 0.40 9.68
C GLN A 89 -5.84 0.77 8.29
N TRP A 90 -4.61 1.30 8.18
CA TRP A 90 -4.00 1.63 6.90
C TRP A 90 -3.88 0.42 5.99
N LEU A 91 -3.40 -0.71 6.54
CA LEU A 91 -3.29 -1.98 5.81
C LEU A 91 -4.67 -2.45 5.33
N MET A 92 -5.67 -2.49 6.21
CA MET A 92 -7.01 -2.95 5.86
C MET A 92 -7.67 -2.05 4.81
N SER A 93 -7.57 -0.73 4.97
CA SER A 93 -8.04 0.22 3.95
C SER A 93 -7.35 -0.01 2.61
N TYR A 94 -6.03 -0.21 2.60
CA TYR A 94 -5.27 -0.48 1.38
C TYR A 94 -5.68 -1.80 0.69
N ILE A 95 -5.97 -2.86 1.46
CA ILE A 95 -6.40 -4.15 0.89
C ILE A 95 -7.75 -4.03 0.18
N TYR A 96 -8.67 -3.23 0.72
CA TYR A 96 -10.01 -3.03 0.15
C TYR A 96 -10.04 -1.96 -0.94
N PHE A 97 -9.15 -0.97 -0.83
CA PHE A 97 -8.93 0.05 -1.85
C PHE A 97 -7.44 0.35 -1.91
N PRO A 98 -6.71 -0.19 -2.92
CA PRO A 98 -5.25 -0.06 -3.03
C PRO A 98 -4.84 1.33 -3.50
N HIS A 99 -5.26 2.33 -2.74
CA HIS A 99 -4.92 3.72 -2.86
C HIS A 99 -4.50 4.21 -1.47
N PHE A 100 -3.52 5.10 -1.45
CA PHE A 100 -2.91 5.50 -0.22
C PHE A 100 -2.68 7.01 -0.20
N ASP A 101 -3.41 7.71 0.67
CA ASP A 101 -3.22 9.14 0.92
C ASP A 101 -2.32 9.35 2.13
N LEU A 102 -1.04 9.57 1.85
CA LEU A 102 0.00 9.80 2.86
C LEU A 102 -0.27 11.02 3.76
N GLU A 103 -0.90 12.08 3.24
CA GLU A 103 -1.15 13.27 4.05
C GLU A 103 -2.23 13.00 5.10
N SER A 104 -3.27 12.24 4.72
CA SER A 104 -4.33 11.83 5.63
C SER A 104 -3.80 10.90 6.72
N VAL A 105 -3.13 9.81 6.34
CA VAL A 105 -2.69 8.81 7.31
C VAL A 105 -1.61 9.33 8.25
N ARG A 106 -0.77 10.28 7.80
CA ARG A 106 0.25 10.88 8.66
C ARG A 106 -0.35 11.49 9.92
N LEU A 107 -1.57 12.03 9.82
CA LEU A 107 -2.26 12.66 10.94
C LEU A 107 -2.63 11.68 12.06
N ASP A 108 -2.65 10.37 11.77
CA ASP A 108 -2.88 9.34 12.78
C ASP A 108 -1.63 9.11 13.67
N THR A 109 -0.44 9.48 13.20
CA THR A 109 0.80 9.39 13.99
C THR A 109 0.89 10.54 14.99
N ALA A 110 1.34 10.24 16.21
CA ALA A 110 1.49 11.26 17.25
C ALA A 110 2.49 12.36 16.87
N SER A 111 3.54 12.01 16.13
CA SER A 111 4.55 12.95 15.64
C SER A 111 4.05 13.77 14.46
N GLN A 112 3.07 13.27 13.69
CA GLN A 112 2.69 13.78 12.36
C GLN A 112 3.90 13.87 11.41
N SER A 113 4.90 13.01 11.59
CA SER A 113 6.09 12.95 10.75
C SER A 113 5.78 12.24 9.43
N TYR A 114 6.11 12.91 8.32
CA TYR A 114 5.95 12.36 6.99
C TYR A 114 6.96 11.22 6.75
N LEU A 115 8.21 11.41 7.16
CA LEU A 115 9.26 10.39 7.00
C LEU A 115 8.97 9.17 7.89
N GLU A 116 8.51 9.35 9.14
CA GLU A 116 8.07 8.25 10.01
C GLU A 116 6.93 7.46 9.37
N THR A 117 5.92 8.15 8.84
CA THR A 117 4.77 7.52 8.18
C THR A 117 5.22 6.64 7.02
N CYS A 118 6.18 7.12 6.20
CA CYS A 118 6.77 6.30 5.15
C CYS A 118 7.46 5.05 5.72
N VAL A 119 8.25 5.18 6.79
CA VAL A 119 8.92 4.03 7.42
C VAL A 119 7.93 3.02 8.00
N ARG A 120 6.85 3.47 8.64
CA ARG A 120 5.77 2.60 9.14
C ARG A 120 5.10 1.81 8.03
N LEU A 121 4.79 2.47 6.92
CA LEU A 121 4.18 1.83 5.76
C LEU A 121 5.07 0.79 5.13
N TRP A 122 6.38 1.06 5.07
CA TRP A 122 7.33 0.08 4.58
C TRP A 122 7.36 -1.18 5.46
N HIS A 123 7.32 -1.03 6.79
CA HIS A 123 7.25 -2.17 7.69
C HIS A 123 5.97 -2.99 7.54
N LEU A 124 4.82 -2.33 7.33
CA LEU A 124 3.57 -3.02 7.01
C LEU A 124 3.72 -3.82 5.71
N GLY A 125 4.24 -3.18 4.66
CA GLY A 125 4.47 -3.82 3.37
C GLY A 125 5.40 -5.03 3.46
N ASP A 126 6.53 -4.89 4.16
CA ASP A 126 7.50 -5.96 4.34
C ASP A 126 6.92 -7.12 5.17
N TYR A 127 6.35 -6.84 6.34
CA TYR A 127 5.83 -7.87 7.25
C TYR A 127 4.66 -8.66 6.63
N PHE A 128 3.69 -7.95 6.04
CA PHE A 128 2.50 -8.57 5.44
C PHE A 128 2.71 -9.04 3.99
N GLN A 129 3.92 -8.84 3.43
CA GLN A 129 4.29 -9.19 2.06
C GLN A 129 3.42 -8.46 1.00
N VAL A 130 3.25 -7.16 1.20
CA VAL A 130 2.58 -6.24 0.29
C VAL A 130 3.64 -5.40 -0.43
N ASP A 131 4.31 -5.99 -1.41
CA ASP A 131 5.47 -5.40 -2.12
C ASP A 131 5.23 -3.97 -2.63
N ARG A 132 4.02 -3.69 -3.13
CA ARG A 132 3.66 -2.35 -3.63
C ARG A 132 3.60 -1.31 -2.53
N MET A 133 3.12 -1.69 -1.34
CA MET A 133 3.11 -0.80 -0.19
C MET A 133 4.54 -0.46 0.24
N SER A 134 5.43 -1.46 0.28
CA SER A 134 6.86 -1.24 0.53
C SER A 134 7.47 -0.32 -0.52
N LYS A 135 7.18 -0.56 -1.81
CA LYS A 135 7.69 0.27 -2.90
C LYS A 135 7.19 1.71 -2.84
N LEU A 136 5.89 1.90 -2.60
CA LEU A 136 5.28 3.21 -2.43
C LEU A 136 5.92 3.96 -1.26
N ALA A 137 6.14 3.27 -0.14
CA ALA A 137 6.79 3.84 1.03
C ALA A 137 8.25 4.27 0.74
N GLU A 138 9.02 3.48 -0.01
CA GLU A 138 10.37 3.83 -0.46
C GLU A 138 10.38 5.08 -1.34
N ASP A 139 9.50 5.11 -2.35
CA ASP A 139 9.44 6.22 -3.31
C ASP A 139 9.00 7.53 -2.62
N ASN A 140 8.06 7.46 -1.68
CA ASN A 140 7.63 8.61 -0.90
C ASN A 140 8.69 9.04 0.13
N LEU A 141 9.40 8.12 0.79
CA LEU A 141 10.50 8.49 1.68
C LEU A 141 11.59 9.23 0.90
N LYS A 142 11.94 8.72 -0.30
CA LYS A 142 12.89 9.38 -1.20
C LYS A 142 12.42 10.78 -1.56
N ALA A 143 11.16 10.94 -1.98
CA ALA A 143 10.58 12.23 -2.31
C ALA A 143 10.59 13.20 -1.11
N GLY A 144 10.29 12.73 0.09
CA GLY A 144 10.37 13.50 1.33
C GLY A 144 11.80 13.96 1.65
N CYS A 145 12.79 13.07 1.49
CA CYS A 145 14.20 13.44 1.66
C CYS A 145 14.63 14.50 0.63
N ASP A 146 14.24 14.33 -0.63
CA ASP A 146 14.58 15.26 -1.71
C ASP A 146 13.89 16.63 -1.51
N HIS A 147 12.67 16.64 -0.98
CA HIS A 147 11.97 17.86 -0.60
C HIS A 147 12.74 18.65 0.47
N TRP A 148 13.20 17.97 1.53
CA TRP A 148 14.00 18.62 2.56
C TRP A 148 15.28 19.23 1.99
N ARG A 149 16.01 18.50 1.13
CA ARG A 149 17.21 19.02 0.44
C ARG A 149 16.91 20.28 -0.36
N GLN A 150 15.83 20.28 -1.14
CA GLN A 150 15.39 21.43 -1.94
C GLN A 150 15.05 22.64 -1.07
N CYS A 151 14.58 22.42 0.15
CA CYS A 151 14.16 23.47 1.08
C CYS A 151 15.14 23.66 2.25
N SER A 152 16.40 23.30 2.07
CA SER A 152 17.43 23.34 3.12
C SER A 152 17.59 24.73 3.76
N GLY A 153 17.36 25.80 3.00
CA GLY A 153 17.39 27.19 3.50
C GLY A 153 16.21 27.56 4.43
N THR A 154 15.18 26.72 4.54
CA THR A 154 14.01 26.93 5.40
C THR A 154 13.76 25.75 6.35
N VAL A 155 14.81 24.99 6.67
CA VAL A 155 14.76 23.79 7.49
C VAL A 155 14.19 24.02 8.91
N ASP A 156 14.33 25.23 9.44
CA ASP A 156 13.76 25.65 10.74
C ASP A 156 12.25 25.93 10.69
N THR A 157 11.65 25.96 9.50
CA THR A 157 10.21 26.19 9.37
C THR A 157 9.43 24.88 9.51
N THR A 158 8.28 24.93 10.16
CA THR A 158 7.36 23.80 10.19
C THR A 158 6.74 23.59 8.82
N LYS A 159 6.81 22.38 8.31
CA LYS A 159 6.11 21.94 7.10
C LYS A 159 5.25 20.75 7.42
N HIS A 160 4.05 20.72 6.82
CA HIS A 160 3.10 19.65 7.04
C HIS A 160 2.78 19.36 8.53
N GLY A 161 2.86 20.37 9.38
CA GLY A 161 2.62 20.25 10.82
C GLY A 161 3.86 19.91 11.66
N THR A 162 5.02 19.61 11.07
CA THR A 162 6.24 19.21 11.80
C THR A 162 7.49 19.97 11.36
N SER A 163 8.50 20.04 12.24
CA SER A 163 9.82 20.58 11.86
C SER A 163 10.71 19.49 11.27
N PHE A 164 11.72 19.86 10.49
CA PHE A 164 12.66 18.90 9.91
C PHE A 164 13.28 17.96 10.94
N ILE A 165 13.71 18.52 12.09
CA ILE A 165 14.39 17.71 13.10
C ILE A 165 13.45 16.66 13.70
N VAL A 166 12.19 17.05 13.98
CA VAL A 166 11.17 16.12 14.49
C VAL A 166 10.84 15.06 13.45
N ASP A 167 10.71 15.45 12.18
CA ASP A 167 10.41 14.55 11.07
C ASP A 167 11.53 13.51 10.86
N LEU A 168 12.79 13.95 10.90
CA LEU A 168 13.96 13.08 10.78
C LEU A 168 14.12 12.16 11.98
N GLU A 169 14.07 12.68 13.20
CA GLU A 169 14.29 11.89 14.41
C GLU A 169 13.21 10.80 14.58
N SER A 170 11.95 11.13 14.29
CA SER A 170 10.84 10.17 14.37
C SER A 170 10.99 9.04 13.36
N ALA A 171 11.44 9.36 12.14
CA ALA A 171 11.76 8.35 11.14
C ALA A 171 12.93 7.44 11.53
N ILE A 172 13.99 7.99 12.13
CA ILE A 172 15.14 7.21 12.61
C ILE A 172 14.70 6.24 13.72
N ARG A 173 13.92 6.71 14.69
CA ARG A 173 13.36 5.85 15.76
C ARG A 173 12.57 4.68 15.18
N GLN A 174 11.73 4.95 14.19
CA GLN A 174 10.96 3.89 13.56
C GLN A 174 11.85 2.94 12.74
N ALA A 175 12.84 3.45 12.01
CA ALA A 175 13.66 2.65 11.09
C ALA A 175 14.66 1.72 11.79
N TRP A 176 14.95 1.93 13.08
CA TRP A 176 15.85 1.10 13.89
C TRP A 176 15.16 0.31 15.01
N ARG A 177 13.86 0.08 14.83
CA ARG A 177 13.11 -0.87 15.65
C ARG A 177 13.74 -2.26 15.61
N GLN A 178 13.83 -2.92 16.77
CA GLN A 178 14.47 -4.24 16.89
C GLN A 178 13.54 -5.40 16.51
N ASP A 179 12.25 -5.14 16.52
CA ASP A 179 11.17 -6.08 16.29
C ASP A 179 10.72 -6.19 14.83
N LEU A 180 11.26 -5.33 13.95
CA LEU A 180 10.91 -5.28 12.54
C LEU A 180 12.18 -5.29 11.67
N ALA A 181 12.01 -5.64 10.39
CA ALA A 181 13.13 -5.76 9.46
C ALA A 181 13.82 -4.41 9.22
N SER A 182 15.16 -4.46 9.10
CA SER A 182 15.93 -3.30 8.65
C SER A 182 15.84 -3.17 7.13
N GLY A 183 15.06 -2.20 6.66
CA GLY A 183 14.83 -1.95 5.24
C GLY A 183 15.87 -1.04 4.57
N PRO A 184 15.77 -0.85 3.23
CA PRO A 184 16.63 0.08 2.47
C PRO A 184 16.48 1.54 2.94
N LEU A 185 15.45 1.84 3.72
CA LEU A 185 15.13 3.16 4.26
C LEU A 185 16.22 3.71 5.18
N GLN A 186 16.89 2.86 5.95
CA GLN A 186 17.97 3.27 6.85
C GLN A 186 19.09 4.01 6.10
N ALA A 187 19.48 3.53 4.92
CA ALA A 187 20.51 4.17 4.11
C ALA A 187 20.08 5.57 3.61
N MET A 188 18.81 5.73 3.25
CA MET A 188 18.25 7.02 2.82
C MET A 188 18.25 8.04 3.97
N LEU A 189 17.82 7.61 5.17
CA LEU A 189 17.82 8.45 6.37
C LEU A 189 19.24 8.85 6.77
N ILE A 190 20.20 7.91 6.75
CA ILE A 190 21.61 8.21 7.05
C ILE A 190 22.17 9.23 6.06
N SER A 191 21.87 9.09 4.76
CA SER A 191 22.28 10.08 3.76
C SER A 191 21.70 11.45 4.08
N LEU A 192 20.43 11.53 4.45
CA LEU A 192 19.79 12.80 4.83
C LEU A 192 20.44 13.42 6.07
N CYS A 193 20.81 12.61 7.08
CA CYS A 193 21.56 13.11 8.23
C CYS A 193 22.89 13.74 7.83
N PHE A 194 23.62 13.16 6.87
CA PHE A 194 24.89 13.72 6.40
C PHE A 194 24.71 15.00 5.59
N ASP A 195 23.71 15.06 4.71
CA ASP A 195 23.39 16.26 3.93
C ASP A 195 23.09 17.46 4.84
N PHE A 196 22.52 17.20 6.02
CA PHE A 196 22.19 18.19 7.04
C PHE A 196 23.12 18.17 8.27
N ALA A 197 24.32 17.57 8.18
CA ALA A 197 25.23 17.41 9.31
C ALA A 197 25.51 18.71 10.11
N PRO A 198 25.73 19.89 9.48
CA PRO A 198 25.95 21.14 10.22
C PRO A 198 24.74 21.61 11.02
N TYR A 199 23.53 21.21 10.61
CA TYR A 199 22.27 21.52 11.27
C TYR A 199 22.03 20.53 12.41
N VAL A 200 21.94 19.23 12.12
CA VAL A 200 21.59 18.20 13.12
C VAL A 200 22.58 18.14 14.28
N ARG A 201 23.88 18.43 14.05
CA ARG A 201 24.90 18.50 15.12
C ARG A 201 24.61 19.55 16.21
N ARG A 202 23.80 20.57 15.90
CA ARG A 202 23.45 21.64 16.86
C ARG A 202 22.26 21.28 17.74
N HIS A 203 21.53 20.21 17.43
CA HIS A 203 20.36 19.77 18.18
C HIS A 203 20.76 18.70 19.18
N GLU A 204 20.61 19.01 20.48
CA GLU A 204 20.86 18.06 21.56
C GLU A 204 19.97 16.82 21.44
N SER A 205 18.72 16.99 20.96
CA SER A 205 17.77 15.90 20.71
C SER A 205 18.29 14.88 19.70
N PHE A 206 18.98 15.34 18.65
CA PHE A 206 19.59 14.45 17.68
C PHE A 206 20.79 13.70 18.28
N GLY A 207 21.57 14.38 19.11
CA GLY A 207 22.65 13.74 19.88
C GLY A 207 22.13 12.62 20.79
N ALA A 208 20.98 12.83 21.43
CA ALA A 208 20.34 11.83 22.28
C ALA A 208 19.99 10.52 21.54
N LEU A 209 19.75 10.56 20.22
CA LEU A 209 19.49 9.36 19.42
C LEU A 209 20.65 8.36 19.45
N PHE A 210 21.89 8.82 19.67
CA PHE A 210 23.05 7.92 19.71
C PHE A 210 23.04 7.03 20.94
N GLU A 211 22.49 7.54 22.05
CA GLU A 211 22.31 6.80 23.29
C GLU A 211 21.01 5.98 23.26
N GLU A 212 19.94 6.57 22.72
CA GLU A 212 18.63 5.91 22.56
C GLU A 212 18.70 4.69 21.63
N ILE A 213 19.47 4.78 20.54
CA ILE A 213 19.53 3.78 19.47
C ILE A 213 21.00 3.44 19.15
N PRO A 214 21.65 2.57 19.94
CA PRO A 214 23.07 2.24 19.75
C PRO A 214 23.42 1.69 18.37
N GLN A 215 22.51 0.90 17.76
CA GLN A 215 22.71 0.36 16.42
C GLN A 215 22.79 1.48 15.35
N PHE A 216 21.95 2.50 15.48
CA PHE A 216 22.01 3.69 14.61
C PHE A 216 23.33 4.43 14.80
N ALA A 217 23.77 4.65 16.06
CA ALA A 217 25.03 5.31 16.37
C ALA A 217 26.23 4.62 15.71
N VAL A 218 26.28 3.28 15.76
CA VAL A 218 27.33 2.48 15.14
C VAL A 218 27.34 2.66 13.63
N VAL A 219 26.18 2.49 12.96
CA VAL A 219 26.08 2.60 11.49
C VAL A 219 26.40 4.01 11.02
N PHE A 220 25.86 5.03 11.69
CA PHE A 220 26.15 6.42 11.40
C PHE A 220 27.64 6.73 11.53
N SER A 221 28.28 6.30 12.62
CA SER A 221 29.70 6.53 12.88
C SER A 221 30.60 5.82 11.87
N GLN A 222 30.30 4.57 11.53
CA GLN A 222 31.03 3.82 10.50
C GLN A 222 30.95 4.52 9.13
N ARG A 223 29.77 5.02 8.77
CA ARG A 223 29.58 5.74 7.50
C ARG A 223 30.30 7.08 7.50
N ALA A 224 30.31 7.80 8.62
CA ALA A 224 31.04 9.06 8.78
C ALA A 224 32.56 8.85 8.59
N LEU A 225 33.12 7.82 9.22
CA LEU A 225 34.54 7.45 9.08
C LEU A 225 34.89 7.05 7.63
N GLY A 226 34.04 6.27 6.98
CA GLY A 226 34.22 5.91 5.56
C GLY A 226 34.23 7.11 4.62
N SER A 227 33.34 8.09 4.85
CA SER A 227 33.31 9.34 4.08
C SER A 227 34.58 10.17 4.27
N ILE A 228 35.10 10.25 5.51
CA ILE A 228 36.36 10.93 5.81
C ILE A 228 37.53 10.30 5.04
N ILE A 229 37.63 8.96 4.99
CA ILE A 229 38.69 8.25 4.26
C ILE A 229 38.66 8.57 2.75
N SER A 230 37.47 8.74 2.18
CA SER A 230 37.32 9.09 0.75
C SER A 230 37.83 10.51 0.44
N SER A 231 37.65 11.45 1.38
CA SER A 231 38.15 12.83 1.30
C SER A 231 39.63 12.96 1.69
N LEU A 232 40.16 12.02 2.48
CA LEU A 232 41.56 11.95 2.89
C LEU A 232 42.44 11.16 1.92
N ARG A 233 42.10 11.10 0.62
CA ARG A 233 43.07 10.66 -0.39
C ARG A 233 44.27 11.59 -0.31
N LEU A 234 45.32 11.12 0.39
CA LEU A 234 46.57 11.85 0.57
C LEU A 234 47.04 12.31 -0.81
N PRO A 235 47.37 13.60 -0.99
CA PRO A 235 47.89 14.08 -2.25
C PRO A 235 49.11 13.25 -2.61
N LYS A 236 49.14 12.70 -3.84
CA LYS A 236 50.36 12.09 -4.36
C LYS A 236 51.45 13.18 -4.32
N PRO A 237 52.68 12.87 -3.85
CA PRO A 237 53.73 13.87 -3.70
C PRO A 237 54.33 14.22 -5.06
N SER A 238 53.61 15.00 -5.85
CA SER A 238 54.13 15.77 -7.00
C SER A 238 52.98 16.50 -7.67
N GLN A 239 52.67 17.72 -7.22
CA GLN A 239 52.15 18.83 -8.03
C GLN A 239 51.98 20.05 -7.13
N ILE A 240 53.08 20.78 -6.92
CA ILE A 240 53.03 22.20 -6.62
C ILE A 240 52.83 22.89 -7.96
N MET A 241 51.74 23.63 -8.16
CA MET A 241 51.65 24.75 -9.10
C MET A 241 50.43 25.64 -8.79
N ASP A 242 50.76 26.87 -8.39
CA ASP A 242 50.08 28.18 -8.37
C ASP A 242 48.53 28.34 -8.29
N PRO A 243 48.01 29.26 -7.44
CA PRO A 243 46.60 29.62 -7.40
C PRO A 243 46.26 30.71 -8.44
N GLY A 244 45.32 30.40 -9.35
CA GLY A 244 44.65 31.40 -10.19
C GLY A 244 43.58 32.20 -9.41
N PRO A 245 43.17 33.38 -9.91
CA PRO A 245 42.43 34.35 -9.12
C PRO A 245 40.95 33.99 -8.95
N ILE A 246 40.43 34.38 -7.79
CA ILE A 246 39.02 34.28 -7.37
C ILE A 246 38.22 35.33 -8.14
N HIS A 247 37.15 34.90 -8.80
CA HIS A 247 36.08 35.80 -9.22
C HIS A 247 34.88 35.62 -8.28
N ASP A 248 34.56 36.69 -7.56
CA ASP A 248 33.26 36.92 -6.96
C ASP A 248 32.20 36.99 -8.06
N ASP A 249 31.03 36.39 -7.84
CA ASP A 249 29.73 37.01 -8.14
C ASP A 249 28.59 36.14 -7.59
N ILE A 250 27.97 36.64 -6.52
CA ILE A 250 26.63 36.28 -6.07
C ILE A 250 25.65 37.16 -6.84
N LEU A 251 24.63 36.57 -7.47
CA LEU A 251 23.42 37.32 -7.86
C LEU A 251 22.16 36.46 -7.65
N PHE A 252 21.34 36.94 -6.71
CA PHE A 252 19.95 36.57 -6.47
C PHE A 252 19.04 37.06 -7.60
N ALA A 253 18.05 36.26 -7.98
CA ALA A 253 16.75 36.69 -8.54
C ALA A 253 15.77 35.49 -8.43
N THR A 254 14.93 35.39 -7.40
CA THR A 254 13.57 35.96 -7.23
C THR A 254 12.50 35.43 -8.20
N ASN A 255 11.42 34.92 -7.57
CA ASN A 255 10.02 34.81 -8.01
C ASN A 255 9.59 33.65 -8.92
N ILE A 256 8.91 32.66 -8.31
CA ILE A 256 7.77 31.93 -8.92
C ILE A 256 6.69 31.67 -7.83
N PRO A 257 5.37 31.78 -8.12
CA PRO A 257 4.30 32.05 -7.14
C PRO A 257 3.78 30.85 -6.33
N ARG A 258 2.99 31.20 -5.29
CA ARG A 258 2.11 30.34 -4.49
C ARG A 258 1.10 29.53 -5.33
N SER A 259 0.66 28.44 -4.70
CA SER A 259 -0.42 27.49 -5.03
C SER A 259 -0.12 26.44 -6.10
N PHE A 260 0.42 25.31 -5.64
CA PHE A 260 0.23 24.02 -6.31
C PHE A 260 -0.52 23.08 -5.36
N VAL A 261 -1.83 23.26 -5.28
CA VAL A 261 -2.70 22.10 -5.34
C VAL A 261 -2.95 21.94 -6.83
N ASN A 262 -2.36 20.91 -7.46
CA ASN A 262 -2.61 20.61 -8.86
C ASN A 262 -3.79 19.63 -8.91
N PRO A 263 -5.02 20.08 -9.23
CA PRO A 263 -6.20 19.21 -9.17
C PRO A 263 -6.13 18.05 -10.17
N VAL A 264 -5.32 18.20 -11.23
CA VAL A 264 -5.09 17.17 -12.24
C VAL A 264 -4.25 16.03 -11.67
N ALA A 265 -3.25 16.33 -10.84
CA ALA A 265 -2.40 15.30 -10.23
C ALA A 265 -3.19 14.44 -9.22
N ASP A 266 -4.18 14.99 -8.53
CA ASP A 266 -5.07 14.21 -7.64
C ASP A 266 -6.04 13.32 -8.42
N GLU A 267 -6.38 13.69 -9.66
CA GLU A 267 -7.21 12.89 -10.55
C GLU A 267 -6.44 11.76 -11.22
N GLU A 268 -5.17 12.01 -11.59
CA GLU A 268 -4.26 10.97 -12.08
C GLU A 268 -3.78 10.03 -10.96
N ARG A 269 -3.60 10.53 -9.72
CA ARG A 269 -3.28 9.74 -8.53
C ARG A 269 -4.48 8.94 -8.00
N ARG A 270 -5.71 9.35 -8.36
CA ARG A 270 -6.94 8.56 -8.21
C ARG A 270 -7.07 7.41 -9.23
N ARG A 271 -6.27 7.40 -10.31
CA ARG A 271 -6.24 6.28 -11.25
C ARG A 271 -5.46 5.14 -10.60
N LEU A 272 -6.10 4.00 -10.43
CA LEU A 272 -5.38 2.74 -10.25
C LEU A 272 -4.62 2.49 -11.57
N PRO A 273 -3.28 2.32 -11.56
CA PRO A 273 -2.55 1.88 -12.73
C PRO A 273 -3.20 0.62 -13.31
N SER A 274 -3.34 0.51 -14.64
CA SER A 274 -4.02 -0.62 -15.30
C SER A 274 -3.56 -2.00 -14.81
N LYS A 275 -2.25 -2.15 -14.57
CA LYS A 275 -1.64 -3.38 -14.01
C LYS A 275 -2.07 -3.73 -12.58
N GLU A 276 -2.55 -2.77 -11.80
CA GLU A 276 -3.06 -3.00 -10.44
C GLU A 276 -4.50 -3.48 -10.46
N PHE A 277 -5.30 -2.90 -11.34
CA PHE A 277 -6.64 -3.37 -11.61
C PHE A 277 -6.63 -4.79 -12.17
N GLU A 278 -5.79 -5.06 -13.17
CA GLU A 278 -5.58 -6.41 -13.72
C GLU A 278 -5.19 -7.44 -12.63
N ALA A 279 -4.29 -7.09 -11.71
CA ALA A 279 -3.88 -7.99 -10.64
C ALA A 279 -4.99 -8.28 -9.62
N LEU A 280 -5.81 -7.27 -9.28
CA LEU A 280 -6.98 -7.44 -8.42
C LEU A 280 -8.05 -8.33 -9.08
N CYS A 281 -8.32 -8.08 -10.36
CA CYS A 281 -9.31 -8.84 -11.14
C CYS A 281 -8.84 -10.27 -11.41
N ALA A 282 -7.54 -10.50 -11.61
CA ALA A 282 -6.98 -11.84 -11.76
C ALA A 282 -7.14 -12.69 -10.49
N HIS A 283 -7.01 -12.09 -9.30
CA HIS A 283 -7.27 -12.79 -8.04
C HIS A 283 -8.74 -13.15 -7.89
N ASP A 284 -9.65 -12.21 -8.12
CA ASP A 284 -11.09 -12.46 -8.04
C ASP A 284 -11.49 -13.61 -8.99
N LEU A 285 -11.04 -13.62 -10.26
CA LEU A 285 -11.29 -14.75 -11.18
C LEU A 285 -10.82 -16.10 -10.64
N LYS A 286 -9.62 -16.14 -10.05
CA LYS A 286 -9.09 -17.37 -9.48
C LYS A 286 -9.99 -17.90 -8.35
N LEU A 287 -10.62 -17.01 -7.57
CA LEU A 287 -11.61 -17.41 -6.57
C LEU A 287 -12.84 -18.04 -7.22
N LEU A 288 -13.33 -17.48 -8.33
CA LEU A 288 -14.45 -18.08 -9.09
C LEU A 288 -14.12 -19.48 -9.63
N GLU A 289 -12.90 -19.66 -10.17
CA GLU A 289 -12.45 -20.94 -10.72
C GLU A 289 -12.28 -22.02 -9.64
N THR A 290 -11.68 -21.66 -8.51
CA THR A 290 -11.34 -22.60 -7.44
C THR A 290 -12.47 -22.81 -6.43
N GLY A 291 -13.35 -21.83 -6.27
CA GLY A 291 -14.34 -21.79 -5.20
C GLY A 291 -13.75 -21.56 -3.80
N GLU A 292 -12.47 -21.18 -3.68
CA GLU A 292 -11.84 -20.90 -2.39
C GLU A 292 -12.61 -19.79 -1.65
N PHE A 293 -13.08 -20.07 -0.44
CA PHE A 293 -13.89 -19.15 0.39
C PHE A 293 -15.29 -18.86 -0.15
N SER A 294 -15.81 -19.64 -1.10
CA SER A 294 -17.17 -19.44 -1.61
C SER A 294 -18.21 -19.62 -0.51
N ASP A 295 -19.16 -18.70 -0.44
CA ASP A 295 -20.28 -18.67 0.51
C ASP A 295 -21.64 -18.59 -0.20
N PHE A 296 -21.65 -18.69 -1.53
CA PHE A 296 -22.84 -18.70 -2.37
C PHE A 296 -22.71 -19.69 -3.54
N THR A 297 -23.82 -20.22 -4.03
CA THR A 297 -23.84 -21.12 -5.19
C THR A 297 -24.78 -20.59 -6.28
N VAL A 298 -24.29 -20.46 -7.51
CA VAL A 298 -25.12 -20.11 -8.68
C VAL A 298 -25.34 -21.39 -9.48
N ILE A 299 -26.58 -21.69 -9.84
CA ILE A 299 -26.97 -22.89 -10.60
C ILE A 299 -27.70 -22.42 -11.86
N CYS A 300 -27.34 -22.96 -13.01
CA CYS A 300 -28.02 -22.72 -14.28
C CYS A 300 -27.97 -23.99 -15.12
N GLY A 301 -29.13 -24.57 -15.42
CA GLY A 301 -29.20 -25.86 -16.13
C GLY A 301 -28.44 -26.97 -15.40
N ASP A 302 -27.45 -27.55 -16.08
CA ASP A 302 -26.56 -28.59 -15.56
C ASP A 302 -25.26 -28.05 -14.94
N GLN A 303 -25.05 -26.74 -14.95
CA GLN A 303 -23.84 -26.11 -14.43
C GLN A 303 -24.07 -25.49 -13.05
N THR A 304 -23.00 -25.49 -12.24
CA THR A 304 -22.98 -24.96 -10.88
C THR A 304 -21.66 -24.24 -10.64
N TRP A 305 -21.72 -22.99 -10.18
CA TRP A 305 -20.57 -22.18 -9.83
C TRP A 305 -20.54 -21.89 -8.34
N LYS A 306 -19.35 -22.02 -7.74
CA LYS A 306 -19.05 -21.58 -6.38
C LYS A 306 -18.68 -20.10 -6.43
N ALA A 307 -19.45 -19.28 -5.73
CA ALA A 307 -19.38 -17.84 -5.82
C ALA A 307 -19.32 -17.18 -4.43
N HIS A 308 -19.02 -15.88 -4.42
CA HIS A 308 -18.76 -15.10 -3.23
C HIS A 308 -19.81 -13.99 -3.15
N LYS A 309 -20.60 -13.95 -2.07
CA LYS A 309 -21.60 -12.89 -1.84
C LYS A 309 -20.96 -11.52 -1.94
N ILE A 310 -19.75 -11.37 -1.39
CA ILE A 310 -19.02 -10.10 -1.37
C ILE A 310 -18.67 -9.57 -2.76
N ILE A 311 -18.49 -10.45 -3.74
CA ILE A 311 -18.22 -10.07 -5.13
C ILE A 311 -19.54 -9.91 -5.89
N LEU A 312 -20.48 -10.84 -5.70
CA LEU A 312 -21.80 -10.78 -6.35
C LEU A 312 -22.61 -9.55 -5.92
N CYS A 313 -22.52 -9.10 -4.67
CA CYS A 313 -23.28 -7.96 -4.16
C CYS A 313 -22.88 -6.61 -4.78
N ARG A 314 -21.81 -6.57 -5.58
CA ARG A 314 -21.46 -5.43 -6.44
C ARG A 314 -22.51 -5.19 -7.53
N VAL A 315 -23.34 -6.20 -7.83
CA VAL A 315 -24.48 -6.12 -8.73
C VAL A 315 -25.78 -6.11 -7.94
N ASP A 316 -26.60 -5.08 -8.13
CA ASP A 316 -27.86 -4.86 -7.40
C ASP A 316 -28.81 -6.05 -7.42
N TYR A 317 -28.88 -6.77 -8.54
CA TYR A 317 -29.71 -7.97 -8.68
C TYR A 317 -29.32 -9.03 -7.64
N PHE A 318 -28.04 -9.40 -7.60
CA PHE A 318 -27.54 -10.38 -6.65
C PHE A 318 -27.59 -9.85 -5.22
N LYS A 319 -27.28 -8.56 -4.99
CA LYS A 319 -27.43 -7.96 -3.66
C LYS A 319 -28.83 -8.15 -3.11
N LYS A 320 -29.86 -7.81 -3.90
CA LYS A 320 -31.27 -8.01 -3.51
C LYS A 320 -31.58 -9.47 -3.20
N ILE A 321 -31.13 -10.41 -4.03
CA ILE A 321 -31.33 -11.84 -3.80
C ILE A 321 -30.72 -12.27 -2.47
N ILE A 322 -29.44 -11.94 -2.26
CA ILE A 322 -28.65 -12.33 -1.10
C ILE A 322 -29.24 -11.73 0.20
N THR A 323 -29.81 -10.52 0.15
CA THR A 323 -30.36 -9.85 1.34
C THR A 323 -31.89 -9.99 1.47
N SER A 324 -32.56 -10.71 0.58
CA SER A 324 -34.02 -10.69 0.49
C SER A 324 -34.76 -11.39 1.64
N GLY A 325 -34.10 -12.31 2.35
CA GLY A 325 -34.73 -13.20 3.32
C GLY A 325 -35.54 -14.35 2.68
N PHE A 326 -35.64 -14.41 1.34
CA PHE A 326 -36.28 -15.51 0.62
C PHE A 326 -35.38 -16.75 0.53
N LYS A 327 -35.92 -17.82 -0.06
CA LYS A 327 -35.29 -19.15 -0.14
C LYS A 327 -33.82 -19.07 -0.57
N GLU A 328 -33.52 -18.26 -1.58
CA GLU A 328 -32.19 -18.11 -2.16
C GLU A 328 -31.16 -17.57 -1.16
N SER A 329 -31.57 -16.60 -0.34
CA SER A 329 -30.73 -16.05 0.73
C SER A 329 -30.53 -17.03 1.88
N GLN A 330 -31.53 -17.87 2.19
CA GLN A 330 -31.47 -18.84 3.29
C GLN A 330 -30.63 -20.07 2.91
N GLU A 331 -30.75 -20.53 1.67
CA GLU A 331 -30.02 -21.69 1.16
C GLU A 331 -28.63 -21.32 0.63
N ASN A 332 -28.30 -20.02 0.58
CA ASN A 332 -27.06 -19.50 -0.03
C ASN A 332 -26.86 -19.99 -1.46
N GLN A 333 -27.95 -20.06 -2.23
CA GLN A 333 -27.91 -20.49 -3.62
C GLN A 333 -29.01 -19.84 -4.45
N ILE A 334 -28.76 -19.66 -5.75
CA ILE A 334 -29.78 -19.27 -6.72
C ILE A 334 -29.81 -20.24 -7.89
N ASN A 335 -31.02 -20.61 -8.32
CA ASN A 335 -31.24 -21.34 -9.56
C ASN A 335 -31.79 -20.38 -10.62
N ILE A 336 -30.98 -20.07 -11.63
CA ILE A 336 -31.32 -19.20 -12.74
C ILE A 336 -31.79 -20.08 -13.90
N GLN A 337 -33.06 -19.95 -14.28
CA GLN A 337 -33.69 -20.79 -15.32
C GLN A 337 -33.97 -20.04 -16.63
N SER A 338 -33.82 -18.71 -16.63
CA SER A 338 -34.18 -17.84 -17.77
C SER A 338 -33.06 -17.64 -18.79
N PHE A 339 -31.89 -18.25 -18.56
CA PHE A 339 -30.68 -18.06 -19.35
C PHE A 339 -30.01 -19.41 -19.59
N GLU A 340 -29.18 -19.48 -20.62
CA GLU A 340 -28.34 -20.65 -20.87
C GLU A 340 -27.09 -20.63 -19.96
N PRO A 341 -26.53 -21.80 -19.60
CA PRO A 341 -25.36 -21.88 -18.72
C PRO A 341 -24.17 -21.02 -19.17
N PHE A 342 -23.93 -20.92 -20.48
CA PHE A 342 -22.83 -20.11 -21.02
C PHE A 342 -23.03 -18.60 -20.75
N GLU A 343 -24.27 -18.09 -20.81
CA GLU A 343 -24.58 -16.68 -20.58
C GLU A 343 -24.30 -16.32 -19.11
N ILE A 344 -24.67 -17.21 -18.19
CA ILE A 344 -24.38 -17.05 -16.76
C ILE A 344 -22.89 -17.15 -16.48
N ASN A 345 -22.17 -18.05 -17.15
CA ASN A 345 -20.71 -18.11 -17.04
C ASN A 345 -20.05 -16.78 -17.46
N LEU A 346 -20.47 -16.20 -18.59
CA LEU A 346 -19.96 -14.92 -19.06
C LEU A 346 -20.29 -13.78 -18.09
N LEU A 347 -21.51 -13.76 -17.55
CA LEU A 347 -21.90 -12.78 -16.53
C LEU A 347 -21.01 -12.89 -15.28
N LEU A 348 -20.77 -14.11 -14.79
CA LEU A 348 -19.92 -14.33 -13.62
C LEU A 348 -18.48 -13.91 -13.90
N GLN A 349 -17.90 -14.29 -15.05
CA GLN A 349 -16.55 -13.83 -15.43
C GLN A 349 -16.47 -12.30 -15.49
N TYR A 350 -17.47 -11.62 -16.03
CA TYR A 350 -17.53 -10.16 -16.05
C TYR A 350 -17.62 -9.54 -14.65
N ILE A 351 -18.42 -10.11 -13.75
CA ILE A 351 -18.54 -9.61 -12.36
C ILE A 351 -17.22 -9.72 -11.60
N TYR A 352 -16.48 -10.81 -11.81
CA TYR A 352 -15.19 -11.06 -11.16
C TYR A 352 -14.01 -10.36 -11.86
N HIS A 353 -14.16 -10.05 -13.14
CA HIS A 353 -13.17 -9.34 -13.94
C HIS A 353 -13.83 -8.32 -14.87
N PRO A 354 -14.20 -7.14 -14.35
CA PRO A 354 -14.97 -6.16 -15.11
C PRO A 354 -14.19 -5.50 -16.27
N SER A 355 -12.85 -5.63 -16.32
CA SER A 355 -12.02 -5.31 -17.48
C SER A 355 -12.01 -6.40 -18.57
N MET A 356 -12.62 -7.56 -18.33
CA MET A 356 -12.53 -8.66 -19.29
C MET A 356 -13.38 -8.32 -20.52
N THR A 357 -12.73 -8.23 -21.67
CA THR A 357 -13.42 -8.23 -22.95
C THR A 357 -13.74 -9.68 -23.33
N VAL A 358 -15.03 -10.01 -23.39
CA VAL A 358 -15.48 -11.33 -23.84
C VAL A 358 -15.56 -11.34 -25.36
N PHE A 359 -14.78 -12.21 -26.01
CA PHE A 359 -14.92 -12.51 -27.42
C PHE A 359 -15.70 -13.81 -27.60
N LEU A 360 -16.83 -13.75 -28.31
CA LEU A 360 -17.49 -14.95 -28.83
C LEU A 360 -16.73 -15.37 -30.09
N VAL A 361 -16.08 -16.53 -30.04
CA VAL A 361 -15.52 -17.16 -31.24
C VAL A 361 -16.62 -18.02 -31.85
N GLU A 362 -17.08 -17.66 -33.05
CA GLU A 362 -18.08 -18.41 -33.83
C GLU A 362 -17.58 -19.78 -34.29
#